data_AF-A0AAD3HMI2-F1
#
_entry.id   AF-A0AAD3HMI2-F1
#
_cell.length_a   1.000
_cell.length_b   1.000
_cell.length_c   1.000
_cell.angle_alpha   90.00
_cell.angle_beta   90.00
_cell.angle_gamma   90.00
#
_symmetry.space_group_name_H-M   'P 1'
#
loop_
_entity.id
_entity.type
_entity.pdbx_description
1 polymer ?
#
loop_
_entity_poly.entity_id
_entity_poly.type
_entity_poly.pdbx_seq_one_letter_code
_entity_poly.pdbx_strand_id
1 'polypeptide(L)'
;MLGVTGGRRPPSTWLLPSRRFPERLEAAWGQVSERSIALAGGDPLRVTRDAFLTAFLDTMQGLTDKEVDYVRQVTLVVIQQMRGSNLFFGDLDYLKVSLLQGRVPPAELDPQPASLTASLFSTCTATRGTKTLDLLKTTGVNWKVPAGFLSRYTAASSEVLRRAASLVGARHDGSKEVVEGLWGRVDVATFVEACRQVLPGGLSAEEEEYVAAVAAEQVVPTPGAFIRDLPFLDKCLLQGRTPTAIKGPQLLPTIFLNNTTTSPLGGDTAASLRATGGRTY
;
A
#
# COMPACT_ATOMS: atom_id res chain seq x y z
N MET A 1 15.55 13.41 3.52
CA MET A 1 16.24 12.13 3.71
C MET A 1 15.52 11.06 2.93
N LEU A 2 16.25 10.30 2.12
CA LEU A 2 15.68 9.22 1.32
C LEU A 2 15.43 7.93 2.12
N GLY A 3 16.07 7.78 3.29
CA GLY A 3 15.94 6.59 4.16
C GLY A 3 14.76 6.59 5.14
N VAL A 4 13.88 7.59 5.12
CA VAL A 4 12.68 7.64 5.99
C VAL A 4 11.47 7.05 5.27
N THR A 5 10.57 6.42 6.01
CA THR A 5 9.27 6.01 5.45
C THR A 5 8.54 7.22 4.89
N GLY A 6 8.39 7.25 3.56
CA GLY A 6 7.70 8.29 2.82
C GLY A 6 6.26 8.51 3.31
N GLY A 7 5.79 9.75 3.21
CA GLY A 7 4.45 10.14 3.64
C GLY A 7 3.72 10.92 2.55
N ARG A 8 2.38 10.96 2.62
CA ARG A 8 1.55 11.74 1.70
C ARG A 8 1.52 13.22 2.10
N ARG A 9 2.66 13.89 1.98
CA ARG A 9 2.76 15.36 2.14
C ARG A 9 2.53 16.02 0.78
N PRO A 10 1.73 17.10 0.69
CA PRO A 10 1.56 17.81 -0.57
C PRO A 10 2.93 18.34 -1.03
N PRO A 11 3.34 18.07 -2.28
CA PRO A 11 4.64 18.53 -2.75
C PRO A 11 4.59 20.01 -3.11
N SER A 12 5.70 20.72 -2.84
CA SER A 12 6.00 21.95 -3.55
C SER A 12 6.66 21.58 -4.87
N THR A 13 6.09 22.07 -5.97
CA THR A 13 6.57 21.82 -7.33
C THR A 13 6.96 23.13 -8.01
N TRP A 14 8.13 23.13 -8.64
CA TRP A 14 8.63 24.22 -9.45
C TRP A 14 8.73 23.78 -10.90
N LEU A 15 8.45 24.70 -11.82
CA LEU A 15 8.78 24.47 -13.23
C LEU A 15 10.29 24.48 -13.38
N LEU A 16 10.82 23.46 -14.07
CA LEU A 16 12.24 23.40 -14.38
C LEU A 16 12.62 24.59 -15.29
N PRO A 17 13.76 25.26 -15.02
CA PRO A 17 14.12 26.52 -15.68
C PRO A 17 14.46 26.33 -17.17
N SER A 18 14.97 25.15 -17.55
CA SER A 18 15.20 24.75 -18.93
C SER A 18 15.13 23.23 -19.09
N ARG A 19 14.82 22.73 -20.29
CA ARG A 19 14.80 21.28 -20.56
C ARG A 19 16.17 20.61 -20.40
N ARG A 20 17.25 21.37 -20.61
CA ARG A 20 18.64 20.88 -20.52
C ARG A 20 19.22 20.97 -19.10
N PHE A 21 18.54 21.66 -18.18
CA PHE A 21 19.03 21.83 -16.81
C PHE A 21 19.26 20.49 -16.09
N PRO A 22 18.32 19.51 -16.11
CA PRO A 22 18.55 18.22 -15.46
C PRO A 22 19.73 17.44 -16.04
N GLU A 23 19.89 17.42 -17.37
CA GLU A 23 20.99 16.74 -18.05
C GLU A 23 22.35 17.33 -17.66
N ARG A 24 22.44 18.67 -17.62
CA ARG A 24 23.65 19.39 -17.17
C ARG A 24 23.94 19.12 -15.70
N LEU A 25 22.90 19.14 -14.86
CA LEU A 25 23.02 18.88 -13.43
C LEU A 25 23.50 17.45 -13.17
N GLU A 26 22.95 16.45 -13.85
CA GLU A 26 23.33 15.06 -13.68
C GLU A 26 24.80 14.83 -14.04
N ALA A 27 25.27 15.41 -15.15
CA ALA A 27 26.65 15.32 -15.58
C ALA A 27 27.63 16.03 -14.62
N ALA A 28 27.21 17.15 -14.03
CA ALA A 28 28.05 17.96 -13.14
C ALA A 28 27.95 17.56 -11.67
N TRP A 29 26.97 16.74 -11.27
CA TRP A 29 26.64 16.50 -9.86
C TRP A 29 27.82 15.98 -9.04
N GLY A 30 28.60 15.05 -9.60
CA GLY A 30 29.78 14.51 -8.92
C GLY A 30 30.75 15.61 -8.49
N GLN A 31 31.07 16.53 -9.40
CA GLN A 31 31.96 17.66 -9.14
C GLN A 31 31.33 18.69 -8.18
N VAL A 32 30.03 18.97 -8.32
CA VAL A 32 29.30 19.85 -7.40
C VAL A 32 29.32 19.28 -5.97
N SER A 33 29.07 17.98 -5.83
CA SER A 33 29.05 17.29 -4.53
C SER A 33 30.44 17.31 -3.89
N GLU A 34 31.48 16.87 -4.61
CA GLU A 34 32.86 16.86 -4.12
C GLU A 34 33.33 18.24 -3.67
N ARG A 35 33.05 19.28 -4.47
CA ARG A 35 33.42 20.66 -4.14
C ARG A 35 32.62 21.19 -2.95
N SER A 36 31.34 20.86 -2.84
CA SER A 36 30.50 21.24 -1.69
C SER A 36 31.03 20.62 -0.38
N ILE A 37 31.45 19.35 -0.43
CA ILE A 37 32.03 18.62 0.70
C ILE A 37 33.39 19.22 1.07
N ALA A 38 34.23 19.54 0.07
CA ALA A 38 35.52 20.18 0.30
C ALA A 38 35.37 21.55 0.99
N LEU A 39 34.42 22.38 0.55
CA LEU A 39 34.11 23.67 1.19
C LEU A 39 33.54 23.51 2.62
N ALA A 40 32.93 22.36 2.92
CA ALA A 40 32.44 22.01 4.25
C ALA A 40 33.51 21.38 5.17
N GLY A 41 34.77 21.33 4.74
CA GLY A 41 35.87 20.74 5.52
C GLY A 41 35.96 19.21 5.42
N GLY A 42 35.40 18.61 4.37
CA GLY A 42 35.52 17.18 4.07
C GLY A 42 34.40 16.29 4.61
N ASP A 43 33.42 16.86 5.34
CA ASP A 43 32.29 16.10 5.92
C ASP A 43 31.00 16.34 5.11
N PRO A 44 30.41 15.31 4.48
CA PRO A 44 29.19 15.45 3.69
C PRO A 44 27.95 15.83 4.50
N LEU A 45 27.94 15.62 5.82
CA LEU A 45 26.81 15.98 6.69
C LEU A 45 26.90 17.42 7.20
N ARG A 46 27.96 18.15 6.85
CA ARG A 46 28.21 19.54 7.29
C ARG A 46 28.16 20.55 6.16
N VAL A 47 27.61 20.17 5.01
CA VAL A 47 27.45 21.10 3.88
C VAL A 47 26.35 22.10 4.19
N THR A 48 26.73 23.38 4.33
CA THR A 48 25.78 24.49 4.45
C THR A 48 25.19 24.86 3.10
N ARG A 49 24.05 25.55 3.11
CA ARG A 49 23.42 26.06 1.88
C ARG A 49 24.37 26.97 1.09
N ASP A 50 25.09 27.85 1.76
CA ASP A 50 25.98 28.80 1.09
C ASP A 50 27.19 28.09 0.47
N ALA A 51 27.79 27.13 1.18
CA ALA A 51 28.87 26.30 0.64
C ALA A 51 28.43 25.52 -0.61
N PHE A 52 27.22 24.95 -0.58
CA PHE A 52 26.64 24.29 -1.75
C PHE A 52 26.41 25.26 -2.91
N LEU A 53 25.82 26.43 -2.66
CA LEU A 53 25.56 27.42 -3.72
C LEU A 53 26.85 27.93 -4.36
N THR A 54 27.90 28.18 -3.56
CA THR A 54 29.23 28.54 -4.07
C THR A 54 29.80 27.43 -4.95
N ALA A 55 29.82 26.18 -4.45
CA ALA A 55 30.28 25.04 -5.23
C ALA A 55 29.49 24.84 -6.53
N PHE A 56 28.17 25.02 -6.47
CA PHE A 56 27.28 24.89 -7.62
C PHE A 56 27.61 25.93 -8.69
N LEU A 57 27.71 27.21 -8.32
CA LEU A 57 27.97 28.31 -9.23
C LEU A 57 29.37 28.23 -9.86
N ASP A 58 30.37 27.77 -9.09
CA ASP A 58 31.74 27.59 -9.58
C ASP A 58 31.84 26.46 -10.61
N THR A 59 31.07 25.39 -10.43
CA THR A 59 31.13 24.19 -11.28
C THR A 59 30.23 24.31 -12.51
N MET A 60 29.03 24.88 -12.36
CA MET A 60 28.04 24.97 -13.42
C MET A 60 28.26 26.22 -14.28
N GLN A 61 28.88 26.05 -15.44
CA GLN A 61 29.10 27.15 -16.38
C GLN A 61 27.84 27.49 -17.19
N GLY A 62 27.66 28.77 -17.52
CA GLY A 62 26.58 29.25 -18.39
C GLY A 62 25.19 29.15 -17.75
N LEU A 63 25.09 29.39 -16.45
CA LEU A 63 23.80 29.45 -15.76
C LEU A 63 23.07 30.74 -16.11
N THR A 64 21.76 30.64 -16.36
CA THR A 64 20.89 31.81 -16.46
C THR A 64 20.41 32.27 -15.09
N ASP A 65 19.99 33.52 -14.94
CA ASP A 65 19.44 34.03 -13.67
C ASP A 65 18.27 33.20 -13.14
N LYS A 66 17.45 32.66 -14.05
CA LYS A 66 16.34 31.75 -13.69
C LYS A 66 16.83 30.41 -13.14
N GLU A 67 17.92 29.87 -13.68
CA GLU A 67 18.53 28.63 -13.19
C GLU A 67 19.13 28.85 -11.79
N VAL A 68 19.80 29.99 -11.58
CA VAL A 68 20.35 30.35 -10.27
C VAL A 68 19.24 30.54 -9.24
N ASP A 69 18.18 31.28 -9.58
CA ASP A 69 17.05 31.51 -8.68
C ASP A 69 16.31 30.21 -8.34
N TYR A 70 16.08 29.35 -9.33
CA TYR A 70 15.50 28.02 -9.14
C TYR A 70 16.28 27.20 -8.09
N VAL A 71 17.61 27.11 -8.23
CA VAL A 71 18.46 26.36 -7.29
C VAL A 71 18.41 26.98 -5.89
N ARG A 72 18.41 28.32 -5.79
CA ARG A 72 18.30 29.04 -4.52
C ARG A 72 16.97 28.75 -3.81
N GLN A 73 15.87 28.70 -4.54
CA GLN A 73 14.55 28.41 -3.98
C GLN A 73 14.45 26.95 -3.51
N VAL A 74 14.83 25.99 -4.36
CA VAL A 74 14.73 24.56 -4.03
C VAL A 74 15.63 24.21 -2.84
N THR A 75 16.88 24.68 -2.82
CA THR A 75 17.81 24.43 -1.70
C THR A 75 17.29 24.98 -0.37
N LEU A 76 16.62 26.15 -0.39
CA LEU A 76 16.01 26.73 0.80
C LEU A 76 14.87 25.85 1.34
N VAL A 77 14.03 25.32 0.47
CA VAL A 77 12.93 24.44 0.91
C VAL A 77 13.46 23.09 1.38
N VAL A 78 14.50 22.56 0.74
CA VAL A 78 15.14 21.29 1.13
C VAL A 78 15.76 21.37 2.52
N ILE A 79 16.51 22.43 2.85
CA ILE A 79 17.14 22.56 4.17
C ILE A 79 16.10 22.71 5.31
N GLN A 80 14.91 23.19 4.99
CA GLN A 80 13.78 23.33 5.92
C GLN A 80 12.92 22.05 6.07
N GLN A 81 13.15 21.00 5.28
CA GLN A 81 12.36 19.76 5.37
C GLN A 81 12.56 19.01 6.68
N MET A 82 13.72 19.19 7.31
CA MET A 82 14.05 18.58 8.60
C MET A 82 13.82 19.61 9.70
N ARG A 83 13.24 19.18 10.83
CA ARG A 83 13.14 20.04 12.01
C ARG A 83 14.44 19.90 12.82
N GLY A 84 15.16 20.99 13.02
CA GLY A 84 16.43 20.97 13.75
C GLY A 84 17.19 22.29 13.64
N SER A 85 18.51 22.20 13.54
CA SER A 85 19.38 23.37 13.39
C SER A 85 19.21 24.08 12.05
N ASN A 86 18.79 23.36 11.00
CA ASN A 86 18.63 23.85 9.62
C ASN A 86 19.88 24.55 9.07
N LEU A 87 21.06 24.22 9.62
CA LEU A 87 22.34 24.78 9.22
C LEU A 87 22.99 23.99 8.08
N PHE A 88 22.72 22.68 8.03
CA PHE A 88 23.34 21.74 7.10
C PHE A 88 22.29 20.94 6.36
N PHE A 89 22.60 20.50 5.14
CA PHE A 89 21.77 19.52 4.44
C PHE A 89 21.82 18.17 5.15
N GLY A 90 20.65 17.61 5.43
CA GLY A 90 20.58 16.28 6.05
C GLY A 90 20.94 15.13 5.12
N ASP A 91 20.88 15.35 3.80
CA ASP A 91 21.09 14.33 2.76
C ASP A 91 21.31 15.05 1.40
N LEU A 92 22.51 14.92 0.83
CA LEU A 92 22.85 15.54 -0.46
C LEU A 92 22.19 14.82 -1.64
N ASP A 93 21.95 13.52 -1.56
CA ASP A 93 21.26 12.78 -2.61
C ASP A 93 19.78 13.15 -2.66
N TYR A 94 19.17 13.38 -1.49
CA TYR A 94 17.84 13.99 -1.41
C TYR A 94 17.80 15.36 -2.11
N LEU A 95 18.81 16.22 -1.89
CA LEU A 95 18.91 17.52 -2.55
C LEU A 95 19.07 17.37 -4.08
N LYS A 96 19.94 16.47 -4.53
CA LYS A 96 20.15 16.15 -5.96
C LYS A 96 18.82 15.86 -6.63
N VAL A 97 18.11 14.89 -6.09
CA VAL A 97 16.89 14.35 -6.67
C VAL A 97 15.79 15.43 -6.66
N SER A 98 15.67 16.22 -5.59
CA SER A 98 14.75 17.35 -5.54
C SER A 98 15.04 18.41 -6.61
N LEU A 99 16.31 18.69 -6.91
CA LEU A 99 16.72 19.61 -7.97
C LEU A 99 16.52 19.04 -9.39
N LEU A 100 16.60 17.73 -9.56
CA LEU A 100 16.33 17.09 -10.86
C LEU A 100 14.84 17.09 -11.17
N GLN A 101 14.00 16.85 -10.16
CA GLN A 101 12.55 16.75 -10.31
C GLN A 101 11.83 18.09 -10.19
N GLY A 102 12.47 19.11 -9.61
CA GLY A 102 11.79 20.35 -9.22
C GLY A 102 10.68 20.10 -8.21
N ARG A 103 10.89 19.14 -7.31
CA ARG A 103 9.87 18.64 -6.39
C ARG A 103 10.45 18.40 -5.00
N VAL A 104 9.73 18.89 -3.99
CA VAL A 104 10.01 18.60 -2.58
C VAL A 104 8.71 18.21 -1.88
N PRO A 105 8.58 17.00 -1.29
CA PRO A 105 9.55 15.91 -1.30
C PRO A 105 9.70 15.22 -2.67
N PRO A 106 10.85 14.58 -2.95
CA PRO A 106 11.10 13.86 -4.20
C PRO A 106 10.21 12.61 -4.33
N ALA A 107 9.99 12.17 -5.57
CA ALA A 107 9.08 11.08 -5.94
C ALA A 107 9.48 9.70 -5.40
N GLU A 108 10.75 9.50 -5.07
CA GLU A 108 11.30 8.28 -4.46
C GLU A 108 10.72 8.07 -3.04
N LEU A 109 10.21 9.13 -2.42
CA LEU A 109 9.47 9.07 -1.15
C LEU A 109 7.95 8.93 -1.35
N ASP A 110 7.47 8.84 -2.59
CA ASP A 110 6.06 8.57 -2.81
C ASP A 110 5.70 7.16 -2.33
N PRO A 111 4.51 6.98 -1.74
CA PRO A 111 4.06 5.66 -1.37
C PRO A 111 3.93 4.80 -2.64
N GLN A 112 4.31 3.52 -2.54
CA GLN A 112 4.11 2.59 -3.64
C GLN A 112 2.62 2.62 -4.08
N PRO A 113 2.36 2.83 -5.38
CA PRO A 113 1.00 2.85 -5.88
C PRO A 113 0.37 1.47 -5.75
N ALA A 114 -0.96 1.42 -5.61
CA ALA A 114 -1.68 0.17 -5.77
C ALA A 114 -1.56 -0.30 -7.24
N SER A 115 -1.51 -1.62 -7.44
CA SER A 115 -1.53 -2.21 -8.77
C SER A 115 -2.90 -2.83 -9.06
N LEU A 116 -3.28 -2.83 -10.34
CA LEU A 116 -4.50 -3.46 -10.83
C LEU A 116 -4.16 -4.30 -12.06
N THR A 117 -4.47 -5.59 -12.03
CA THR A 117 -4.20 -6.52 -13.13
C THR A 117 -5.44 -7.35 -13.42
N ALA A 118 -6.06 -7.15 -14.59
CA ALA A 118 -7.30 -7.79 -15.09
C ALA A 118 -8.51 -7.71 -14.14
N SER A 119 -8.46 -8.37 -12.98
CA SER A 119 -9.46 -8.29 -11.92
C SER A 119 -8.87 -8.11 -10.52
N LEU A 120 -7.56 -8.26 -10.37
CA LEU A 120 -6.89 -8.27 -9.07
C LEU A 120 -6.38 -6.86 -8.73
N PHE A 121 -6.94 -6.26 -7.68
CA PHE A 121 -6.41 -5.04 -7.08
C PHE A 121 -5.45 -5.42 -5.95
N SER A 122 -4.20 -4.96 -6.02
CA SER A 122 -3.17 -5.27 -5.01
C SER A 122 -2.65 -3.99 -4.37
N THR A 123 -2.48 -4.01 -3.05
CA THR A 123 -1.89 -2.89 -2.31
C THR A 123 -0.82 -3.40 -1.35
N CYS A 124 0.37 -2.81 -1.45
CA CYS A 124 1.43 -3.01 -0.48
C CYS A 124 1.12 -2.18 0.76
N THR A 125 0.88 -2.87 1.87
CA THR A 125 0.70 -2.22 3.17
C THR A 125 2.03 -2.22 3.89
N ALA A 126 2.43 -1.06 4.42
CA ALA A 126 3.74 -0.88 5.08
C ALA A 126 3.99 -1.88 6.23
N THR A 127 2.93 -2.44 6.82
CA THR A 127 3.01 -3.32 7.99
C THR A 127 2.48 -4.74 7.76
N ARG A 128 1.82 -5.06 6.62
CA ARG A 128 1.18 -6.38 6.41
C ARG A 128 1.49 -7.02 5.06
N GLY A 129 2.51 -6.52 4.36
CA GLY A 129 2.82 -6.98 3.01
C GLY A 129 1.70 -6.67 2.03
N THR A 130 1.57 -7.49 1.00
CA THR A 130 0.62 -7.28 -0.10
C THR A 130 -0.76 -7.83 0.27
N LYS A 131 -1.78 -6.97 0.20
CA LYS A 131 -3.19 -7.38 0.22
C LYS A 131 -3.75 -7.34 -1.18
N THR A 132 -4.57 -8.33 -1.52
CA THR A 132 -5.18 -8.47 -2.85
C THR A 132 -6.70 -8.59 -2.74
N LEU A 133 -7.42 -8.04 -3.72
CA LEU A 133 -8.87 -8.12 -3.84
C LEU A 133 -9.24 -8.46 -5.29
N ASP A 134 -9.98 -9.56 -5.48
CA ASP A 134 -10.48 -9.96 -6.81
C ASP A 134 -11.86 -9.32 -7.07
N LEU A 135 -11.88 -8.36 -7.99
CA LEU A 135 -13.04 -7.54 -8.30
C LEU A 135 -14.16 -8.29 -9.01
N LEU A 136 -13.88 -9.46 -9.61
CA LEU A 136 -14.93 -10.29 -10.23
C LEU A 136 -15.76 -11.07 -9.20
N LYS A 137 -15.24 -11.20 -7.98
CA LYS A 137 -15.83 -12.01 -6.91
C LYS A 137 -16.35 -11.16 -5.76
N THR A 138 -15.98 -9.88 -5.68
CA THR A 138 -16.38 -9.02 -4.58
C THR A 138 -16.33 -7.53 -4.93
N THR A 139 -17.18 -6.77 -4.26
CA THR A 139 -17.13 -5.30 -4.22
C THR A 139 -16.39 -4.79 -2.99
N GLY A 140 -15.75 -5.68 -2.23
CA GLY A 140 -15.10 -5.46 -0.94
C GLY A 140 -16.07 -5.41 0.27
N VAL A 141 -17.35 -5.12 0.04
CA VAL A 141 -18.42 -5.24 1.06
C VAL A 141 -19.28 -6.47 0.80
N ASN A 142 -19.72 -6.65 -0.44
CA ASN A 142 -20.53 -7.79 -0.85
C ASN A 142 -19.67 -8.78 -1.64
N TRP A 143 -19.72 -10.04 -1.23
CA TRP A 143 -19.03 -11.15 -1.85
C TRP A 143 -20.02 -11.99 -2.66
N LYS A 144 -19.55 -12.50 -3.81
CA LYS A 144 -20.33 -13.44 -4.62
C LYS A 144 -20.32 -14.80 -3.93
N VAL A 145 -21.45 -15.17 -3.33
CA VAL A 145 -21.62 -16.46 -2.67
C VAL A 145 -21.68 -17.58 -3.73
N PRO A 146 -20.87 -18.63 -3.62
CA PRO A 146 -20.93 -19.77 -4.55
C PRO A 146 -22.30 -20.47 -4.53
N ALA A 147 -22.70 -21.00 -5.67
CA ALA A 147 -24.00 -21.65 -5.82
C ALA A 147 -24.09 -22.90 -4.93
N GLY A 148 -25.19 -23.03 -4.18
CA GLY A 148 -25.41 -24.18 -3.30
C GLY A 148 -24.60 -24.20 -2.00
N PHE A 149 -23.67 -23.26 -1.80
CA PHE A 149 -22.93 -23.14 -0.54
C PHE A 149 -23.85 -22.81 0.64
N LEU A 150 -24.70 -21.79 0.48
CA LEU A 150 -25.49 -21.25 1.58
C LEU A 150 -26.46 -22.28 2.19
N SER A 151 -27.10 -23.12 1.37
CA SER A 151 -28.03 -24.14 1.86
C SER A 151 -27.31 -25.19 2.71
N ARG A 152 -26.13 -25.65 2.26
CA ARG A 152 -25.30 -26.61 3.01
C ARG A 152 -24.71 -25.99 4.27
N TYR A 153 -24.20 -24.77 4.17
CA TYR A 153 -23.57 -24.08 5.30
C TYR A 153 -24.59 -23.73 6.38
N THR A 154 -25.79 -23.26 6.04
CA THR A 154 -26.83 -22.92 7.02
C THR A 154 -27.24 -24.13 7.87
N ALA A 155 -27.30 -25.32 7.26
CA ALA A 155 -27.63 -26.55 7.97
C ALA A 155 -26.52 -27.01 8.93
N ALA A 156 -25.27 -26.64 8.68
CA ALA A 156 -24.10 -27.14 9.37
C ALA A 156 -23.32 -26.06 10.16
N SER A 157 -23.76 -24.80 10.15
CA SER A 157 -23.00 -23.64 10.63
C SER A 157 -22.56 -23.79 12.09
N SER A 158 -23.47 -24.20 12.97
CA SER A 158 -23.17 -24.41 14.39
C SER A 158 -22.14 -25.52 14.61
N GLU A 159 -22.13 -26.55 13.77
CA GLU A 159 -21.17 -27.66 13.84
C GLU A 159 -19.80 -27.23 13.31
N VAL A 160 -19.75 -26.36 12.29
CA VAL A 160 -18.50 -25.76 11.80
C VAL A 160 -17.82 -24.96 12.92
N LEU A 161 -18.56 -24.11 13.63
CA LEU A 161 -18.01 -23.32 14.73
C LEU A 161 -17.49 -24.19 15.87
N ARG A 162 -18.26 -25.23 16.24
CA ARG A 162 -17.85 -26.22 17.23
C ARG A 162 -16.56 -26.91 16.80
N ARG A 163 -16.49 -27.37 15.55
CA ARG A 163 -15.32 -28.07 15.03
C ARG A 163 -14.09 -27.17 14.97
N ALA A 164 -14.24 -25.92 14.54
CA ALA A 164 -13.16 -24.94 14.48
C ALA A 164 -12.57 -24.68 15.88
N ALA A 165 -13.43 -24.53 16.90
CA ALA A 165 -12.99 -24.39 18.29
C ALA A 165 -12.30 -25.67 18.80
N SER A 166 -12.84 -26.86 18.49
CA SER A 166 -12.20 -28.14 18.84
C SER A 166 -10.79 -28.28 18.25
N LEU A 167 -10.56 -27.82 17.02
CA LEU A 167 -9.25 -27.92 16.36
C LEU A 167 -8.17 -27.07 17.04
N VAL A 168 -8.56 -26.00 17.74
CA VAL A 168 -7.65 -25.18 18.57
C VAL A 168 -7.59 -25.64 20.03
N GLY A 169 -8.15 -26.83 20.31
CA GLY A 169 -8.09 -27.48 21.62
C GLY A 169 -9.22 -27.11 22.57
N ALA A 170 -10.30 -26.49 22.07
CA ALA A 170 -11.43 -26.15 22.93
C ALA A 170 -12.29 -27.39 23.26
N ARG A 171 -12.56 -27.60 24.54
CA ARG A 171 -13.53 -28.53 25.09
C ARG A 171 -14.94 -27.94 25.02
N HIS A 172 -15.91 -28.82 24.80
CA HIS A 172 -17.32 -28.47 24.63
C HIS A 172 -18.21 -28.94 25.78
N ASP A 173 -17.61 -29.42 26.87
CA ASP A 173 -18.28 -29.84 28.10
C ASP A 173 -18.65 -28.66 29.04
N GLY A 174 -18.18 -27.45 28.74
CA GLY A 174 -18.51 -26.22 29.45
C GLY A 174 -18.22 -24.94 28.66
N SER A 175 -18.57 -23.78 29.22
CA SER A 175 -18.42 -22.46 28.56
C SER A 175 -17.15 -21.69 28.96
N LYS A 176 -16.33 -22.26 29.85
CA LYS A 176 -15.14 -21.61 30.42
C LYS A 176 -14.17 -21.11 29.35
N GLU A 177 -13.92 -21.93 28.33
CA GLU A 177 -12.92 -21.64 27.31
C GLU A 177 -13.36 -20.59 26.27
N VAL A 178 -14.67 -20.34 26.17
CA VAL A 178 -15.22 -19.20 25.43
C VAL A 178 -14.77 -17.90 26.11
N VAL A 179 -14.87 -17.86 27.44
CA VAL A 179 -14.50 -16.68 28.25
C VAL A 179 -12.98 -16.53 28.36
N GLU A 180 -12.22 -17.63 28.39
CA GLU A 180 -10.76 -17.61 28.35
C GLU A 180 -10.18 -17.24 26.97
N GLY A 181 -11.04 -17.10 25.95
CA GLY A 181 -10.69 -16.58 24.64
C GLY A 181 -10.03 -17.61 23.71
N LEU A 182 -10.12 -18.92 23.99
CA LEU A 182 -9.62 -19.96 23.09
C LEU A 182 -10.33 -19.91 21.73
N TRP A 183 -11.61 -19.58 21.73
CA TRP A 183 -12.42 -19.42 20.51
C TRP A 183 -11.94 -18.25 19.62
N GLY A 184 -11.22 -17.29 20.18
CA GLY A 184 -10.62 -16.17 19.45
C GLY A 184 -9.25 -16.48 18.84
N ARG A 185 -8.74 -17.72 18.96
CA ARG A 185 -7.42 -18.14 18.46
C ARG A 185 -7.48 -19.05 17.24
N VAL A 186 -8.59 -19.01 16.50
CA VAL A 186 -8.74 -19.77 15.26
C VAL A 186 -8.14 -18.96 14.11
N ASP A 187 -7.15 -19.54 13.42
CA ASP A 187 -6.63 -18.99 12.18
C ASP A 187 -7.48 -19.39 10.96
N VAL A 188 -7.22 -18.75 9.82
CA VAL A 188 -8.02 -18.97 8.59
C VAL A 188 -7.91 -20.42 8.10
N ALA A 189 -6.70 -21.01 8.15
CA ALA A 189 -6.48 -22.37 7.65
C ALA A 189 -7.26 -23.41 8.47
N THR A 190 -7.24 -23.25 9.79
CA THR A 190 -7.96 -24.09 10.75
C THR A 190 -9.47 -23.96 10.56
N PHE A 191 -9.98 -22.75 10.33
CA PHE A 191 -11.39 -22.54 10.04
C PHE A 191 -11.82 -23.19 8.73
N VAL A 192 -11.05 -23.03 7.67
CA VAL A 192 -11.32 -23.68 6.37
C VAL A 192 -11.30 -25.21 6.53
N GLU A 193 -10.37 -25.75 7.30
CA GLU A 193 -10.31 -27.19 7.57
C GLU A 193 -11.54 -27.69 8.34
N ALA A 194 -12.03 -26.92 9.32
CA ALA A 194 -13.30 -27.23 9.99
C ALA A 194 -14.47 -27.29 9.01
N CYS A 195 -14.55 -26.33 8.07
CA CYS A 195 -15.56 -26.34 7.01
C CYS A 195 -15.44 -27.58 6.12
N ARG A 196 -14.23 -28.00 5.72
CA ARG A 196 -14.02 -29.21 4.90
C ARG A 196 -14.54 -30.48 5.59
N GLN A 197 -14.32 -30.60 6.90
CA GLN A 197 -14.68 -31.78 7.67
C GLN A 197 -16.18 -31.87 7.98
N VAL A 198 -16.85 -30.73 8.12
CA VAL A 198 -18.25 -30.66 8.56
C VAL A 198 -19.23 -30.58 7.40
N LEU A 199 -18.89 -29.89 6.31
CA LEU A 199 -19.83 -29.68 5.21
C LEU A 199 -20.06 -30.99 4.43
N PRO A 200 -21.33 -31.36 4.15
CA PRO A 200 -21.63 -32.55 3.35
C PRO A 200 -21.01 -32.46 1.95
N GLY A 201 -20.13 -33.40 1.61
CA GLY A 201 -19.39 -33.41 0.34
C GLY A 201 -18.17 -32.48 0.31
N GLY A 202 -17.79 -31.89 1.44
CA GLY A 202 -16.63 -31.01 1.56
C GLY A 202 -16.81 -29.65 0.87
N LEU A 203 -15.70 -28.91 0.77
CA LEU A 203 -15.60 -27.65 0.04
C LEU A 203 -15.09 -27.91 -1.38
N SER A 204 -15.78 -27.33 -2.37
CA SER A 204 -15.19 -27.15 -3.69
C SER A 204 -14.10 -26.07 -3.67
N ALA A 205 -13.25 -26.00 -4.70
CA ALA A 205 -12.18 -24.99 -4.77
C ALA A 205 -12.73 -23.55 -4.73
N GLU A 206 -13.86 -23.27 -5.38
CA GLU A 206 -14.49 -21.94 -5.37
C GLU A 206 -15.06 -21.59 -3.98
N GLU A 207 -15.64 -22.57 -3.28
CA GLU A 207 -16.17 -22.37 -1.93
C GLU A 207 -15.07 -22.20 -0.90
N GLU A 208 -13.99 -22.95 -1.04
CA GLU A 208 -12.81 -22.79 -0.21
C GLU A 208 -12.20 -21.40 -0.37
N GLU A 209 -12.05 -20.92 -1.61
CA GLU A 209 -11.57 -19.58 -1.89
C GLU A 209 -12.49 -18.51 -1.29
N TYR A 210 -13.81 -18.67 -1.44
CA TYR A 210 -14.80 -17.77 -0.84
C TYR A 210 -14.69 -17.72 0.69
N VAL A 211 -14.65 -18.89 1.35
CA VAL A 211 -14.54 -18.98 2.81
C VAL A 211 -13.22 -18.38 3.30
N ALA A 212 -12.10 -18.70 2.65
CA ALA A 212 -10.79 -18.18 2.99
C ALA A 212 -10.73 -16.65 2.84
N ALA A 213 -11.30 -16.11 1.76
CA ALA A 213 -11.30 -14.67 1.51
C ALA A 213 -12.15 -13.89 2.52
N VAL A 214 -13.37 -14.37 2.83
CA VAL A 214 -14.24 -13.73 3.84
C VAL A 214 -13.60 -13.81 5.24
N ALA A 215 -13.01 -14.96 5.59
CA ALA A 215 -12.32 -15.13 6.87
C ALA A 215 -11.06 -14.27 7.00
N ALA A 216 -10.27 -14.13 5.93
CA ALA A 216 -9.07 -13.30 5.91
C ALA A 216 -9.37 -11.80 6.16
N GLU A 217 -10.53 -11.31 5.74
CA GLU A 217 -10.97 -9.95 6.05
C GLU A 217 -11.36 -9.75 7.53
N GLN A 218 -11.67 -10.83 8.26
CA GLN A 218 -12.00 -10.80 9.69
C GLN A 218 -10.79 -11.01 10.62
N VAL A 219 -9.57 -11.15 10.07
CA VAL A 219 -8.36 -11.36 10.86
C VAL A 219 -7.93 -10.06 11.58
N VAL A 220 -7.59 -10.19 12.86
CA VAL A 220 -7.08 -9.08 13.69
C VAL A 220 -5.63 -8.78 13.31
N PRO A 221 -5.25 -7.50 13.20
CA PRO A 221 -3.86 -7.12 12.93
C PRO A 221 -3.00 -7.15 14.18
N THR A 222 -2.77 -8.33 14.72
CA THR A 222 -1.92 -8.61 15.87
C THR A 222 -1.02 -9.81 15.58
N PRO A 223 0.11 -9.97 16.30
CA PRO A 223 0.93 -11.18 16.21
C PRO A 223 0.06 -12.41 16.47
N GLY A 224 0.00 -13.35 15.53
CA GLY A 224 -0.82 -14.57 15.62
C GLY A 224 -1.90 -14.74 14.54
N ALA A 225 -2.26 -13.69 13.80
CA ALA A 225 -3.16 -13.76 12.63
C ALA A 225 -4.45 -14.59 12.82
N PHE A 226 -5.15 -14.37 13.94
CA PHE A 226 -6.41 -15.05 14.26
C PHE A 226 -7.64 -14.26 13.80
N ILE A 227 -8.72 -14.99 13.53
CA ILE A 227 -10.06 -14.44 13.26
C ILE A 227 -10.57 -13.74 14.52
N ARG A 228 -11.07 -12.51 14.39
CA ARG A 228 -11.49 -11.68 15.52
C ARG A 228 -12.62 -12.30 16.34
N ASP A 229 -13.65 -12.79 15.65
CA ASP A 229 -14.92 -13.21 16.24
C ASP A 229 -15.57 -14.26 15.32
N LEU A 230 -15.62 -15.50 15.80
CA LEU A 230 -16.17 -16.65 15.07
C LEU A 230 -17.69 -16.53 14.85
N PRO A 231 -18.54 -16.26 15.88
CA PRO A 231 -19.95 -15.96 15.67
C PRO A 231 -20.22 -14.82 14.69
N PHE A 232 -19.36 -13.80 14.65
CA PHE A 232 -19.47 -12.72 13.68
C PHE A 232 -19.09 -13.19 12.27
N LEU A 233 -18.01 -13.96 12.12
CA LEU A 233 -17.64 -14.58 10.83
C LEU A 233 -18.77 -15.45 10.27
N ASP A 234 -19.46 -16.21 11.12
CA ASP A 234 -20.61 -17.02 10.72
C ASP A 234 -21.70 -16.18 10.04
N LYS A 235 -22.05 -15.05 10.65
CA LYS A 235 -23.01 -14.09 10.07
C LYS A 235 -22.51 -13.50 8.76
N CYS A 236 -21.21 -13.21 8.65
CA CYS A 236 -20.61 -12.73 7.41
C CYS A 236 -20.74 -13.75 6.27
N LEU A 237 -20.48 -15.03 6.55
CA LEU A 237 -20.59 -16.12 5.56
C LEU A 237 -22.03 -16.36 5.12
N LEU A 238 -22.98 -16.33 6.06
CA LEU A 238 -24.41 -16.47 5.78
C LEU A 238 -24.97 -15.31 4.96
N GLN A 239 -24.47 -14.09 5.17
CA GLN A 239 -24.95 -12.89 4.48
C GLN A 239 -24.19 -12.59 3.18
N GLY A 240 -23.02 -13.20 2.97
CA GLY A 240 -22.11 -12.82 1.89
C GLY A 240 -21.58 -11.39 2.03
N ARG A 241 -21.47 -10.88 3.26
CA ARG A 241 -21.15 -9.47 3.55
C ARG A 241 -20.10 -9.35 4.64
N THR A 242 -19.14 -8.46 4.42
CA THR A 242 -18.13 -8.08 5.43
C THR A 242 -18.29 -6.59 5.79
N PRO A 243 -18.09 -6.19 7.06
CA PRO A 243 -18.18 -4.80 7.51
C PRO A 243 -16.92 -4.01 7.11
N THR A 244 -16.51 -4.11 5.85
CA THR A 244 -15.29 -3.47 5.36
C THR A 244 -15.58 -2.00 5.09
N ALA A 245 -14.95 -1.10 5.85
CA ALA A 245 -14.93 0.31 5.49
C ALA A 245 -13.92 0.50 4.36
N ILE A 246 -14.32 0.18 3.12
CA ILE A 246 -13.47 0.35 1.95
C ILE A 246 -13.07 1.83 1.86
N LYS A 247 -11.76 2.08 1.96
CA LYS A 247 -11.16 3.40 1.79
C LYS A 247 -10.30 3.39 0.55
N GLY A 248 -10.19 4.56 -0.06
CA GLY A 248 -9.11 4.84 -1.00
C GLY A 248 -9.56 5.66 -2.19
N PRO A 249 -8.73 6.64 -2.62
CA PRO A 249 -9.01 7.44 -3.80
C PRO A 249 -9.01 6.62 -5.10
N GLN A 250 -8.40 5.43 -5.09
CA GLN A 250 -8.25 4.58 -6.28
C GLN A 250 -9.21 3.38 -6.28
N LEU A 251 -9.31 2.64 -5.17
CA LEU A 251 -10.09 1.40 -5.12
C LEU A 251 -11.60 1.61 -5.36
N LEU A 252 -12.20 2.63 -4.73
CA LEU A 252 -13.65 2.87 -4.87
C LEU A 252 -14.05 3.19 -6.32
N PRO A 253 -13.41 4.15 -7.02
CA PRO A 253 -13.68 4.35 -8.45
C PRO A 253 -13.44 3.09 -9.29
N THR A 254 -12.37 2.34 -9.02
CA THR A 254 -12.04 1.12 -9.78
C THR A 254 -13.13 0.05 -9.69
N ILE A 255 -13.75 -0.13 -8.52
CA ILE A 255 -14.82 -1.13 -8.32
C ILE A 255 -16.08 -0.76 -9.12
N PHE A 256 -16.50 0.50 -9.05
CA PHE A 256 -17.84 0.90 -9.51
C PHE A 256 -17.88 1.49 -10.93
N LEU A 257 -16.76 1.96 -11.46
CA LEU A 257 -16.71 2.53 -12.81
C LEU A 257 -16.31 1.51 -13.89
N ASN A 258 -15.66 0.40 -13.51
CA ASN A 258 -15.28 -0.64 -14.44
C ASN A 258 -16.36 -1.71 -14.58
N ASN A 259 -16.45 -2.32 -15.76
CA ASN A 259 -17.32 -3.48 -15.96
C ASN A 259 -16.66 -4.72 -15.34
N THR A 260 -17.18 -5.13 -14.18
CA THR A 260 -16.75 -6.30 -13.42
C THR A 260 -17.77 -7.44 -13.45
N THR A 261 -18.84 -7.32 -14.26
CA THR A 261 -19.95 -8.29 -14.29
C THR A 261 -19.78 -9.36 -15.38
N THR A 262 -19.08 -9.05 -16.47
CA THR A 262 -18.85 -9.98 -17.58
C THR A 262 -17.37 -10.36 -17.68
N SER A 263 -17.04 -11.61 -17.35
CA SER A 263 -15.71 -12.18 -17.63
C SER A 263 -15.55 -12.32 -19.16
N PRO A 264 -14.53 -11.73 -19.80
CA PRO A 264 -14.31 -11.91 -21.23
C PRO A 264 -13.69 -13.30 -21.47
N LEU A 265 -14.54 -14.33 -21.52
CA LEU A 265 -14.19 -15.57 -22.19
C LEU A 265 -14.34 -15.34 -23.71
N GLY A 266 -13.24 -15.00 -24.37
CA GLY A 266 -13.11 -15.08 -25.82
C GLY A 266 -12.66 -13.80 -26.52
N GLY A 267 -11.40 -13.79 -26.96
CA GLY A 267 -10.93 -13.04 -28.13
C GLY A 267 -10.52 -11.59 -27.91
N ASP A 268 -9.20 -11.35 -27.89
CA ASP A 268 -8.43 -10.28 -28.55
C ASP A 268 -8.96 -8.85 -28.68
N THR A 269 -9.91 -8.45 -27.85
CA THR A 269 -10.16 -7.05 -27.56
C THR A 269 -9.99 -6.88 -26.08
N ALA A 270 -8.78 -6.49 -25.69
CA ALA A 270 -8.49 -5.95 -24.38
C ALA A 270 -9.56 -4.89 -24.09
N ALA A 271 -10.57 -5.25 -23.30
CA ALA A 271 -11.37 -4.31 -22.54
C ALA A 271 -10.37 -3.65 -21.62
N SER A 272 -9.71 -2.62 -22.16
CA SER A 272 -8.88 -1.69 -21.44
C SER A 272 -9.75 -1.25 -20.28
N LEU A 273 -9.44 -1.77 -19.10
CA LEU A 273 -9.66 -1.09 -17.84
C LEU A 273 -9.06 0.28 -18.08
N ARG A 274 -9.88 1.23 -18.52
CA ARG A 274 -9.44 2.60 -18.69
C ARG A 274 -8.99 2.95 -17.29
N ALA A 275 -7.68 3.12 -17.12
CA ALA A 275 -7.16 3.96 -16.07
C ALA A 275 -7.93 5.26 -16.25
N THR A 276 -9.01 5.44 -15.48
CA THR A 276 -9.67 6.70 -15.36
C THR A 276 -8.60 7.55 -14.70
N GLY A 277 -7.89 8.28 -15.57
CA GLY A 277 -6.90 9.26 -15.20
C GLY A 277 -7.58 10.33 -14.37
N GLY A 278 -7.81 10.01 -13.10
CA GLY A 278 -8.03 10.99 -12.07
C GLY A 278 -6.72 11.71 -11.91
N ARG A 279 -6.59 12.85 -12.62
CA ARG A 279 -5.66 13.90 -12.24
C ARG A 279 -5.87 14.13 -10.74
N THR A 280 -4.92 13.67 -9.94
CA THR A 280 -4.70 14.24 -8.61
C THR A 280 -4.11 15.63 -8.87
N TYR A 281 -4.94 16.66 -8.71
CA TYR A 281 -4.46 18.04 -8.56
C TYR A 281 -3.66 18.17 -7.27
#